data_AF-A0A6B3B4Y9-F1
#
_entry.id   AF-A0A6B3B4Y9-F1
#
_cell.length_a   1.000
_cell.length_b   1.000
_cell.length_c   1.000
_cell.angle_alpha   90.00
_cell.angle_beta   90.00
_cell.angle_gamma   90.00
#
_symmetry.space_group_name_H-M   'P 1'
#
loop_
_entity.id
_entity.type
_entity.pdbx_description
1 polymer ?
#
loop_
_entity_poly.entity_id
_entity_poly.type
_entity_poly.pdbx_seq_one_letter_code
_entity_poly.pdbx_strand_id
1 'polypeptide(L)'
;MSTGRTLRRVLRNPLGGLSAALLLLIVAAVLLAPVIASQDPGASSLSEAFAGPGGGHPLGMDSAGRDILARVLYGGRNTLGGALLALAIALVLGVPSGLFAGYRGGWFDSAANWTVNLVMALPAMVVLLASRAILGPDVHVLMIVLGVLVAPSFFRLVRGIVANVRGELYVDAAKVSGLSDTRIVARHVLTVVRGPIIIQIALVAGIAIALQAGLEFLGVGSGSSATWGAMLNEAFQNIQRAPRLILWPGLALGLTNCALVLLAGAVRDALEEQAPRPARRRRTGPAAPAEPADPTAPRAALLSVRGLTVAYARPDGTDKEVVHGIDLDVGAGEIVGLVGESGSGKTQTAFSVLGLLPEGGRVTRGSVTVNGRETAGLRERDHRALRGRTLAYVPQEPMSNLDPAFTIGSQLMEPVRHHLGLGREEAADRARELLRLVEIPDPDRTLRLYPHEISGGMAQRVLIAGAMSCDPDLLIADEPTTALDVRVQAEVLGLLRRLRDERGLGVLLVTHNLGVVADLCDRVAVMNAGRIVETGTTEQVLGAPQDPYTRTLLAAVLDDAPARAPWQPREARTVTA
;
A
#
# COMPACT_ATOMS: atom_id res chain seq x y z
N MET A 1 -2.61 -3.77 16.75
CA MET A 1 -3.87 -3.07 16.40
C MET A 1 -5.03 -3.94 16.86
N SER A 2 -6.06 -3.33 17.49
CA SER A 2 -7.18 -4.07 18.12
C SER A 2 -8.05 -4.76 17.07
N THR A 3 -7.99 -6.08 17.03
CA THR A 3 -8.86 -7.00 16.27
C THR A 3 -10.35 -6.63 16.38
N GLY A 4 -10.74 -6.01 17.51
CA GLY A 4 -12.11 -5.54 17.76
C GLY A 4 -12.60 -4.41 16.86
N ARG A 5 -11.72 -3.53 16.35
CA ARG A 5 -12.15 -2.44 15.45
C ARG A 5 -12.51 -2.96 14.05
N THR A 6 -11.69 -3.86 13.51
CA THR A 6 -11.96 -4.50 12.21
C THR A 6 -13.23 -5.35 12.28
N LEU A 7 -13.37 -6.16 13.34
CA LEU A 7 -14.56 -6.96 13.56
C LEU A 7 -15.84 -6.10 13.62
N ARG A 8 -15.80 -4.98 14.35
CA ARG A 8 -16.95 -4.06 14.42
C ARG A 8 -17.31 -3.43 13.08
N ARG A 9 -16.35 -3.23 12.16
CA ARG A 9 -16.60 -2.70 10.81
C ARG A 9 -17.21 -3.75 9.90
N VAL A 10 -16.66 -4.95 9.88
CA VAL A 10 -17.21 -6.08 9.13
C VAL A 10 -18.67 -6.34 9.53
N LEU A 11 -18.96 -6.31 10.84
CA LEU A 11 -20.32 -6.47 11.36
C LEU A 11 -21.25 -5.29 11.08
N ARG A 12 -20.72 -4.10 10.78
CA ARG A 12 -21.51 -2.91 10.38
C ARG A 12 -21.83 -2.89 8.89
N ASN A 13 -21.03 -3.55 8.06
CA ASN A 13 -21.35 -3.78 6.66
C ASN A 13 -22.52 -4.80 6.59
N PRO A 14 -23.65 -4.48 5.94
CA PRO A 14 -24.80 -5.39 5.90
C PRO A 14 -24.45 -6.75 5.26
N LEU A 15 -23.60 -6.77 4.22
CA LEU A 15 -23.16 -8.01 3.59
C LEU A 15 -22.16 -8.77 4.48
N GLY A 16 -21.27 -8.06 5.17
CA GLY A 16 -20.31 -8.65 6.10
C GLY A 16 -20.95 -9.24 7.35
N GLY A 17 -21.90 -8.52 7.95
CA GLY A 17 -22.67 -8.99 9.10
C GLY A 17 -23.54 -10.19 8.77
N LEU A 18 -24.26 -10.15 7.64
CA LEU A 18 -25.13 -11.25 7.21
C LEU A 18 -24.33 -12.52 6.89
N SER A 19 -23.24 -12.41 6.11
CA SER A 19 -22.39 -13.55 5.77
C SER A 19 -21.68 -14.14 6.99
N ALA A 20 -21.20 -13.31 7.92
CA ALA A 20 -20.62 -13.76 9.19
C ALA A 20 -21.66 -14.48 10.06
N ALA A 21 -22.87 -13.92 10.19
CA ALA A 21 -23.94 -14.54 10.97
C ALA A 21 -24.38 -15.89 10.36
N LEU A 22 -24.50 -15.96 9.03
CA LEU A 22 -24.85 -17.17 8.32
C LEU A 22 -23.78 -18.26 8.50
N LEU A 23 -22.50 -17.93 8.33
CA LEU A 23 -21.41 -18.89 8.58
C LEU A 23 -21.38 -19.36 10.02
N LEU A 24 -21.55 -18.44 10.97
CA LEU A 24 -21.56 -18.76 12.39
C LEU A 24 -22.73 -19.68 12.74
N LEU A 25 -23.91 -19.44 12.15
CA LEU A 25 -25.08 -20.30 12.31
C LEU A 25 -24.86 -21.70 11.71
N ILE A 26 -24.28 -21.79 10.51
CA ILE A 26 -23.97 -23.07 9.86
C ILE A 26 -22.95 -23.85 10.70
N VAL A 27 -21.85 -23.21 11.10
CA VAL A 27 -20.81 -23.84 11.93
C VAL A 27 -21.37 -24.26 13.28
N ALA A 28 -22.17 -23.42 13.94
CA ALA A 28 -22.81 -23.75 15.20
C ALA A 28 -23.78 -24.94 15.05
N ALA A 29 -24.62 -24.95 14.02
CA ALA A 29 -25.54 -26.06 13.75
C ALA A 29 -24.78 -27.38 13.51
N VAL A 30 -23.68 -27.33 12.76
CA VAL A 30 -22.83 -28.48 12.46
C VAL A 30 -22.08 -28.98 13.71
N LEU A 31 -21.56 -28.08 14.55
CA LEU A 31 -20.87 -28.46 15.80
C LEU A 31 -21.85 -28.99 16.86
N LEU A 32 -23.05 -28.43 16.93
CA LEU A 32 -24.12 -28.84 17.83
C LEU A 32 -24.98 -29.99 17.26
N ALA A 33 -24.55 -30.62 16.17
CA ALA A 33 -25.22 -31.78 15.57
C ALA A 33 -25.60 -32.87 16.60
N PRO A 34 -24.75 -33.24 17.60
CA PRO A 34 -25.11 -34.24 18.60
C PRO A 34 -26.27 -33.85 19.52
N VAL A 35 -26.58 -32.55 19.63
CA VAL A 35 -27.66 -32.01 20.45
C VAL A 35 -28.91 -31.74 19.62
N ILE A 36 -28.72 -31.33 18.36
CA ILE A 36 -29.82 -30.94 17.45
C ILE A 36 -30.43 -32.15 16.74
N ALA A 37 -29.61 -33.14 16.37
CA ALA A 37 -30.09 -34.32 15.65
C ALA A 37 -30.81 -35.28 16.61
N SER A 38 -32.04 -35.68 16.24
CA SER A 38 -32.85 -36.62 17.01
C SER A 38 -32.40 -38.08 16.86
N GLN A 39 -31.62 -38.40 15.83
CA GLN A 39 -31.20 -39.76 15.47
C GLN A 39 -29.74 -39.82 14.98
N ASP A 40 -29.16 -41.01 15.03
CA ASP A 40 -27.86 -41.29 14.42
C ASP A 40 -27.92 -41.08 12.89
N PRO A 41 -26.99 -40.34 12.27
CA PRO A 41 -26.97 -40.13 10.81
C PRO A 41 -26.88 -41.42 9.98
N GLY A 42 -26.46 -42.54 10.58
CA GLY A 42 -26.42 -43.87 9.97
C GLY A 42 -27.66 -44.74 10.21
N ALA A 43 -28.58 -44.34 11.11
CA ALA A 43 -29.77 -45.12 11.41
C ALA A 43 -30.74 -45.14 10.22
N SER A 44 -31.02 -46.33 9.68
CA SER A 44 -31.84 -46.52 8.48
C SER A 44 -33.14 -47.26 8.78
N SER A 45 -34.28 -46.73 8.32
CA SER A 45 -35.59 -47.37 8.37
C SER A 45 -36.19 -47.51 6.97
N LEU A 46 -36.04 -48.68 6.34
CA LEU A 46 -36.48 -48.90 4.95
C LEU A 46 -37.98 -48.69 4.72
N SER A 47 -38.81 -48.87 5.76
CA SER A 47 -40.26 -48.59 5.69
C SER A 47 -40.59 -47.11 5.55
N GLU A 48 -39.67 -46.23 5.97
CA GLU A 48 -39.80 -44.77 5.92
C GLU A 48 -38.96 -44.15 4.79
N ALA A 49 -38.45 -44.97 3.86
CA ALA A 49 -37.68 -44.48 2.71
C ALA A 49 -38.49 -43.45 1.90
N PHE A 50 -37.85 -42.32 1.59
CA PHE A 50 -38.47 -41.16 0.94
C PHE A 50 -39.61 -40.48 1.72
N ALA A 51 -39.75 -40.72 3.03
CA ALA A 51 -40.74 -40.01 3.85
C ALA A 51 -40.57 -38.48 3.77
N GLY A 52 -41.70 -37.77 3.75
CA GLY A 52 -41.72 -36.31 3.74
C GLY A 52 -41.41 -35.69 5.10
N PRO A 53 -41.28 -34.35 5.18
CA PRO A 53 -41.13 -33.63 6.44
C PRO A 53 -42.21 -34.01 7.46
N GLY A 54 -41.81 -34.31 8.69
CA GLY A 54 -42.71 -34.76 9.76
C GLY A 54 -42.15 -34.50 11.16
N GLY A 55 -42.96 -34.73 12.20
CA GLY A 55 -42.62 -34.37 13.59
C GLY A 55 -41.38 -35.05 14.18
N GLY A 56 -40.94 -36.18 13.61
CA GLY A 56 -39.70 -36.88 13.99
C GLY A 56 -38.51 -36.67 13.03
N HIS A 57 -38.77 -36.14 11.83
CA HIS A 57 -37.80 -35.95 10.74
C HIS A 57 -38.11 -34.63 10.00
N PRO A 58 -37.64 -33.48 10.50
CA PRO A 58 -38.06 -32.15 10.03
C PRO A 58 -37.80 -31.89 8.55
N LEU A 59 -36.77 -32.53 7.97
CA LEU A 59 -36.43 -32.41 6.55
C LEU A 59 -36.87 -33.63 5.72
N GLY A 60 -37.49 -34.64 6.35
CA GLY A 60 -37.84 -35.92 5.75
C GLY A 60 -36.70 -36.94 5.80
N MET A 61 -36.89 -38.06 5.08
CA MET A 61 -35.93 -39.15 5.01
C MET A 61 -35.40 -39.40 3.59
N ASP A 62 -34.19 -39.93 3.52
CA ASP A 62 -33.51 -40.25 2.26
C ASP A 62 -33.94 -41.59 1.64
N SER A 63 -33.21 -42.05 0.62
CA SER A 63 -33.56 -43.28 -0.11
C SER A 63 -33.40 -44.56 0.72
N ALA A 64 -32.62 -44.51 1.80
CA ALA A 64 -32.40 -45.60 2.74
C ALA A 64 -33.20 -45.41 4.05
N GLY A 65 -34.05 -44.38 4.13
CA GLY A 65 -34.82 -44.08 5.33
C GLY A 65 -33.97 -43.53 6.48
N ARG A 66 -32.92 -42.75 6.17
CA ARG A 66 -32.13 -42.01 7.16
C ARG A 66 -32.60 -40.56 7.22
N ASP A 67 -32.58 -39.96 8.41
CA ASP A 67 -32.99 -38.56 8.62
C ASP A 67 -32.07 -37.58 7.88
N ILE A 68 -32.65 -36.81 6.95
CA ILE A 68 -31.93 -35.82 6.15
C ILE A 68 -31.32 -34.73 7.03
N LEU A 69 -32.00 -34.29 8.10
CA LEU A 69 -31.47 -33.25 8.98
C LEU A 69 -30.21 -33.73 9.69
N ALA A 70 -30.26 -34.90 10.33
CA ALA A 70 -29.09 -35.53 10.94
C ALA A 70 -27.94 -35.65 9.92
N ARG A 71 -28.22 -36.12 8.71
CA ARG A 71 -27.19 -36.27 7.66
C ARG A 71 -26.61 -34.93 7.18
N VAL A 72 -27.40 -33.87 7.04
CA VAL A 72 -26.88 -32.53 6.69
C VAL A 72 -25.95 -32.01 7.78
N LEU A 73 -26.31 -32.14 9.05
CA LEU A 73 -25.53 -31.62 10.17
C LEU A 73 -24.22 -32.39 10.37
N TYR A 74 -24.29 -33.73 10.46
CA TYR A 74 -23.10 -34.57 10.58
C TYR A 74 -22.26 -34.56 9.31
N GLY A 75 -22.90 -34.48 8.14
CA GLY A 75 -22.22 -34.32 6.86
C GLY A 75 -21.43 -33.02 6.77
N GLY A 76 -21.96 -31.95 7.34
CA GLY A 76 -21.25 -30.68 7.45
C GLY A 76 -19.98 -30.79 8.29
N ARG A 77 -19.94 -31.64 9.33
CA ARG A 77 -18.73 -31.81 10.16
C ARG A 77 -17.59 -32.39 9.34
N ASN A 78 -17.89 -33.39 8.51
CA ASN A 78 -16.90 -34.06 7.66
C ASN A 78 -16.47 -33.16 6.48
N THR A 79 -17.42 -32.45 5.86
CA THR A 79 -17.12 -31.55 4.73
C THR A 79 -16.35 -30.31 5.17
N LEU A 80 -16.77 -29.64 6.25
CA LEU A 80 -16.07 -28.45 6.76
C LEU A 80 -14.75 -28.81 7.45
N GLY A 81 -14.71 -29.92 8.19
CA GLY A 81 -13.50 -30.42 8.83
C GLY A 81 -12.42 -30.80 7.82
N GLY A 82 -12.81 -31.48 6.73
CA GLY A 82 -11.91 -31.81 5.63
C GLY A 82 -11.34 -30.57 4.94
N ALA A 83 -12.20 -29.60 4.60
CA ALA A 83 -11.76 -28.34 4.01
C ALA A 83 -10.84 -27.52 4.94
N LEU A 84 -11.12 -27.50 6.25
CA LEU A 84 -10.27 -26.85 7.25
C LEU A 84 -8.89 -27.51 7.32
N LEU A 85 -8.83 -28.85 7.29
CA LEU A 85 -7.57 -29.59 7.28
C LEU A 85 -6.74 -29.28 6.03
N ALA A 86 -7.36 -29.33 4.84
CA ALA A 86 -6.69 -28.99 3.59
C ALA A 86 -6.15 -27.55 3.61
N LEU A 87 -6.96 -26.60 4.08
CA LEU A 87 -6.56 -25.20 4.24
C LEU A 87 -5.39 -25.03 5.22
N ALA A 88 -5.42 -25.73 6.36
CA ALA A 88 -4.35 -25.65 7.36
C ALA A 88 -3.02 -26.13 6.78
N ILE A 89 -3.00 -27.27 6.07
CA ILE A 89 -1.82 -27.78 5.39
C ILE A 89 -1.34 -26.78 4.32
N ALA A 90 -2.25 -26.24 3.51
CA ALA A 90 -1.93 -25.28 2.46
C ALA A 90 -1.29 -24.00 3.02
N LEU A 91 -1.78 -23.50 4.16
CA LEU A 91 -1.23 -22.32 4.84
C LEU A 91 0.15 -22.59 5.46
N VAL A 92 0.30 -23.72 6.16
CA VAL A 92 1.56 -24.12 6.82
C VAL A 92 2.68 -24.31 5.80
N LEU A 93 2.37 -24.84 4.62
CA LEU A 93 3.36 -25.03 3.56
C LEU A 93 3.55 -23.76 2.74
N GLY A 94 2.47 -23.16 2.25
CA GLY A 94 2.52 -22.09 1.25
C GLY A 94 2.95 -20.73 1.78
N VAL A 95 2.49 -20.32 2.97
CA VAL A 95 2.79 -18.97 3.49
C VAL A 95 4.26 -18.85 3.93
N PRO A 96 4.83 -19.77 4.75
CA PRO A 96 6.23 -19.68 5.15
C PRO A 96 7.19 -19.81 3.97
N SER A 97 6.93 -20.75 3.05
CA SER A 97 7.78 -20.94 1.86
C SER A 97 7.72 -19.72 0.93
N GLY A 98 6.53 -19.12 0.75
CA GLY A 98 6.36 -17.89 -0.03
C GLY A 98 7.05 -16.67 0.59
N LEU A 99 6.93 -16.49 1.91
CA LEU A 99 7.61 -15.43 2.65
C LEU A 99 9.12 -15.56 2.50
N PHE A 100 9.65 -16.77 2.70
CA PHE A 100 11.09 -17.01 2.64
C PHE A 100 11.63 -16.84 1.21
N ALA A 101 10.93 -17.40 0.21
CA ALA A 101 11.31 -17.28 -1.20
C ALA A 101 11.30 -15.83 -1.68
N GLY A 102 10.22 -15.09 -1.40
CA GLY A 102 10.12 -13.68 -1.80
C GLY A 102 11.13 -12.79 -1.08
N TYR A 103 11.42 -13.05 0.20
CA TYR A 103 12.31 -12.19 0.99
C TYR A 103 13.79 -12.45 0.73
N ARG A 104 14.24 -13.71 0.66
CA ARG A 104 15.66 -14.03 0.39
C ARG A 104 16.00 -14.05 -1.09
N GLY A 105 15.08 -14.44 -1.97
CA GLY A 105 15.34 -14.61 -3.40
C GLY A 105 16.43 -15.67 -3.68
N GLY A 106 17.03 -15.60 -4.87
CA GLY A 106 18.17 -16.43 -5.25
C GLY A 106 17.81 -17.89 -5.55
N TRP A 107 18.73 -18.83 -5.26
CA TRP A 107 18.59 -20.24 -5.65
C TRP A 107 17.40 -20.94 -4.99
N PHE A 108 17.08 -20.59 -3.73
CA PHE A 108 15.93 -21.17 -3.04
C PHE A 108 14.62 -20.76 -3.73
N ASP A 109 14.52 -19.49 -4.13
CA ASP A 109 13.37 -18.99 -4.87
C ASP A 109 13.18 -19.72 -6.20
N SER A 110 14.27 -19.96 -6.93
CA SER A 110 14.25 -20.75 -8.17
C SER A 110 13.81 -22.19 -7.92
N ALA A 111 14.36 -22.87 -6.91
CA ALA A 111 14.03 -24.25 -6.57
C ALA A 111 12.56 -24.39 -6.11
N ALA A 112 12.13 -23.53 -5.18
CA ALA A 112 10.76 -23.51 -4.69
C ALA A 112 9.76 -23.23 -5.81
N ASN A 113 10.08 -22.29 -6.72
CA ASN A 113 9.22 -22.00 -7.86
C ASN A 113 9.14 -23.18 -8.85
N TRP A 114 10.25 -23.91 -9.07
CA TRP A 114 10.24 -25.13 -9.88
C TRP A 114 9.33 -26.21 -9.26
N THR A 115 9.46 -26.47 -7.96
CA THR A 115 8.59 -27.42 -7.24
C THR A 115 7.12 -27.01 -7.31
N VAL A 116 6.83 -25.73 -7.09
CA VAL A 116 5.46 -25.18 -7.17
C VAL A 116 4.88 -25.32 -8.58
N ASN A 117 5.68 -25.09 -9.62
CA ASN A 117 5.25 -25.30 -11.00
C ASN A 117 4.98 -26.78 -11.30
N LEU A 118 5.79 -27.69 -10.78
CA LEU A 118 5.57 -29.13 -10.91
C LEU A 118 4.26 -29.56 -10.25
N VAL A 119 4.00 -29.11 -9.02
CA VAL A 119 2.75 -29.42 -8.30
C VAL A 119 1.53 -28.87 -9.04
N MET A 120 1.61 -27.63 -9.53
CA MET A 120 0.51 -26.99 -10.28
C MET A 120 0.27 -27.59 -11.66
N ALA A 121 1.24 -28.31 -12.23
CA ALA A 121 1.07 -29.05 -13.47
C ALA A 121 0.19 -30.30 -13.30
N LEU A 122 0.04 -30.78 -12.05
CA LEU A 122 -0.78 -31.94 -11.75
C LEU A 122 -2.26 -31.55 -11.64
N PRO A 123 -3.18 -32.18 -12.40
CA PRO A 123 -4.61 -31.94 -12.23
C PRO A 123 -5.08 -32.46 -10.86
N ALA A 124 -5.51 -31.54 -9.98
CA ALA A 124 -5.80 -31.87 -8.58
C ALA A 124 -6.80 -33.03 -8.42
N MET A 125 -7.87 -33.06 -9.25
CA MET A 125 -8.86 -34.12 -9.23
C MET A 125 -8.25 -35.50 -9.58
N VAL A 126 -7.40 -35.55 -10.61
CA VAL A 126 -6.74 -36.80 -11.04
C VAL A 126 -5.82 -37.32 -9.93
N VAL A 127 -5.05 -36.44 -9.30
CA VAL A 127 -4.19 -36.80 -8.17
C VAL A 127 -5.01 -37.31 -6.99
N LEU A 128 -6.14 -36.69 -6.67
CA LEU A 128 -7.01 -37.15 -5.57
C LEU A 128 -7.63 -38.52 -5.86
N LEU A 129 -8.11 -38.77 -7.08
CA LEU A 129 -8.61 -40.09 -7.47
C LEU A 129 -7.52 -41.16 -7.39
N ALA A 130 -6.31 -40.87 -7.90
CA ALA A 130 -5.17 -41.78 -7.81
C ALA A 130 -4.75 -42.02 -6.35
N SER A 131 -4.72 -40.97 -5.54
CA SER A 131 -4.38 -41.04 -4.12
C SER A 131 -5.35 -41.92 -3.35
N ARG A 132 -6.65 -41.86 -3.65
CA ARG A 132 -7.61 -42.81 -3.05
C ARG A 132 -7.31 -44.24 -3.45
N ALA A 133 -7.01 -44.50 -4.72
CA ALA A 133 -6.78 -45.87 -5.19
C ALA A 133 -5.58 -46.52 -4.47
N ILE A 134 -4.59 -45.70 -4.09
CA ILE A 134 -3.35 -46.16 -3.45
C ILE A 134 -3.46 -46.14 -1.92
N LEU A 135 -3.96 -45.04 -1.35
CA LEU A 135 -3.94 -44.75 0.09
C LEU A 135 -5.26 -45.07 0.79
N GLY A 136 -6.31 -45.40 0.04
CA GLY A 136 -7.64 -45.72 0.55
C GLY A 136 -8.63 -44.53 0.56
N PRO A 137 -9.90 -44.78 0.92
CA PRO A 137 -10.98 -43.80 0.86
C PRO A 137 -11.07 -42.85 2.07
N ASP A 138 -10.00 -42.72 2.86
CA ASP A 138 -10.00 -41.84 4.03
C ASP A 138 -10.00 -40.36 3.60
N VAL A 139 -11.05 -39.64 4.00
CA VAL A 139 -11.24 -38.22 3.69
C VAL A 139 -10.09 -37.37 4.23
N HIS A 140 -9.53 -37.68 5.40
CA HIS A 140 -8.45 -36.89 5.99
C HIS A 140 -7.17 -36.98 5.15
N VAL A 141 -6.84 -38.18 4.66
CA VAL A 141 -5.68 -38.40 3.79
C VAL A 141 -5.84 -37.63 2.49
N LEU A 142 -7.01 -37.69 1.88
CA LEU A 142 -7.32 -36.96 0.65
C LEU A 142 -7.26 -35.44 0.86
N MET A 143 -7.65 -34.94 2.03
CA MET A 143 -7.58 -33.51 2.36
C MET A 143 -6.16 -33.05 2.67
N ILE A 144 -5.30 -33.89 3.22
CA ILE A 144 -3.86 -33.60 3.34
C ILE A 144 -3.24 -33.46 1.94
N VAL A 145 -3.52 -34.42 1.04
CA VAL A 145 -3.06 -34.36 -0.35
C VAL A 145 -3.57 -33.10 -1.05
N LEU A 146 -4.86 -32.77 -0.90
CA LEU A 146 -5.44 -31.55 -1.43
C LEU A 146 -4.74 -30.30 -0.88
N GLY A 147 -4.45 -30.27 0.43
CA GLY A 147 -3.72 -29.17 1.06
C GLY A 147 -2.34 -28.94 0.45
N VAL A 148 -1.59 -30.01 0.16
CA VAL A 148 -0.30 -29.93 -0.56
C VAL A 148 -0.49 -29.39 -1.98
N LEU A 149 -1.51 -29.86 -2.70
CA LEU A 149 -1.81 -29.42 -4.07
C LEU A 149 -2.23 -27.93 -4.15
N VAL A 150 -2.86 -27.40 -3.09
CA VAL A 150 -3.32 -26.01 -3.05
C VAL A 150 -2.30 -25.05 -2.40
N ALA A 151 -1.33 -25.56 -1.63
CA ALA A 151 -0.23 -24.77 -1.05
C ALA A 151 0.49 -23.82 -2.06
N PRO A 152 0.75 -24.23 -3.32
CA PRO A 152 1.26 -23.35 -4.38
C PRO A 152 0.52 -22.01 -4.56
N SER A 153 -0.80 -21.98 -4.35
CA SER A 153 -1.61 -20.77 -4.50
C SER A 153 -1.23 -19.71 -3.47
N PHE A 154 -1.06 -20.11 -2.20
CA PHE A 154 -0.54 -19.24 -1.14
C PHE A 154 0.91 -18.86 -1.38
N PHE A 155 1.75 -19.83 -1.78
CA PHE A 155 3.16 -19.56 -2.10
C PHE A 155 3.30 -18.44 -3.13
N ARG A 156 2.61 -18.55 -4.28
CA ARG A 156 2.72 -17.57 -5.37
C ARG A 156 2.25 -16.18 -4.95
N LEU A 157 1.11 -16.12 -4.26
CA LEU A 157 0.54 -14.86 -3.77
C LEU A 157 1.51 -14.16 -2.81
N VAL A 158 1.95 -14.88 -1.78
CA VAL A 158 2.83 -14.36 -0.74
C VAL A 158 4.18 -13.98 -1.33
N ARG A 159 4.82 -14.87 -2.11
CA ARG A 159 6.09 -14.61 -2.77
C ARG A 159 6.03 -13.35 -3.64
N GLY A 160 5.00 -13.21 -4.48
CA GLY A 160 4.86 -12.07 -5.38
C GLY A 160 4.78 -10.74 -4.64
N ILE A 161 3.95 -10.66 -3.59
CA ILE A 161 3.82 -9.45 -2.78
C ILE A 161 5.12 -9.16 -2.03
N VAL A 162 5.74 -10.18 -1.42
CA VAL A 162 6.97 -10.03 -0.64
C VAL A 162 8.14 -9.61 -1.51
N ALA A 163 8.26 -10.14 -2.73
CA ALA A 163 9.30 -9.75 -3.67
C ALA A 163 9.23 -8.25 -4.03
N ASN A 164 8.01 -7.72 -4.19
CA ASN A 164 7.79 -6.29 -4.42
C ASN A 164 8.15 -5.46 -3.17
N VAL A 165 7.63 -5.87 -2.01
CA VAL A 165 7.86 -5.19 -0.72
C VAL A 165 9.33 -5.17 -0.33
N ARG A 166 10.09 -6.24 -0.65
CA ARG A 166 11.51 -6.34 -0.31
C ARG A 166 12.34 -5.17 -0.84
N GLY A 167 11.97 -4.63 -2.01
CA GLY A 167 12.66 -3.53 -2.68
C GLY A 167 12.20 -2.14 -2.25
N GLU A 168 11.28 -2.03 -1.30
CA GLU A 168 10.80 -0.75 -0.79
C GLU A 168 11.80 -0.08 0.15
N LEU A 169 11.88 1.24 0.07
CA LEU A 169 12.85 2.05 0.83
C LEU A 169 12.74 1.86 2.35
N TYR A 170 11.53 1.63 2.88
CA TYR A 170 11.35 1.40 4.32
C TYR A 170 11.90 0.05 4.79
N VAL A 171 11.94 -0.96 3.90
CA VAL A 171 12.55 -2.26 4.20
C VAL A 171 14.06 -2.14 4.24
N ASP A 172 14.65 -1.35 3.33
CA ASP A 172 16.08 -1.09 3.33
C ASP A 172 16.51 -0.19 4.49
N ALA A 173 15.71 0.83 4.83
CA ALA A 173 15.91 1.63 6.03
C ALA A 173 15.89 0.75 7.30
N ALA A 174 14.99 -0.24 7.38
CA ALA A 174 14.94 -1.18 8.50
C ALA A 174 16.20 -2.06 8.59
N LYS A 175 16.73 -2.55 7.46
CA LYS A 175 17.99 -3.32 7.41
C LYS A 175 19.18 -2.47 7.86
N VAL A 176 19.29 -1.24 7.34
CA VAL A 176 20.37 -0.31 7.69
C VAL A 176 20.29 0.11 9.17
N SER A 177 19.10 0.13 9.75
CA SER A 177 18.86 0.39 11.17
C SER A 177 19.19 -0.80 12.09
N GLY A 178 19.66 -1.92 11.55
CA GLY A 178 20.11 -3.09 12.31
C GLY A 178 18.99 -4.05 12.76
N LEU A 179 17.79 -3.96 12.19
CA LEU A 179 16.73 -4.94 12.44
C LEU A 179 17.08 -6.28 11.78
N SER A 180 16.81 -7.38 12.48
CA SER A 180 16.99 -8.72 11.92
C SER A 180 15.96 -9.01 10.82
N ASP A 181 16.34 -9.77 9.80
CA ASP A 181 15.45 -10.25 8.73
C ASP A 181 14.12 -10.79 9.26
N THR A 182 14.16 -11.56 10.35
CA THR A 182 12.97 -12.12 11.00
C THR A 182 12.04 -11.06 11.56
N ARG A 183 12.59 -10.01 12.16
CA ARG A 183 11.82 -8.90 12.72
C ARG A 183 11.28 -8.00 11.62
N ILE A 184 12.02 -7.83 10.52
CA ILE A 184 11.58 -7.12 9.32
C ILE A 184 10.39 -7.85 8.69
N VAL A 185 10.53 -9.16 8.46
CA VAL A 185 9.46 -9.98 7.88
C VAL A 185 8.22 -9.98 8.78
N ALA A 186 8.38 -10.21 10.09
CA ALA A 186 7.25 -10.31 11.01
C ALA A 186 6.49 -8.98 11.19
N ARG A 187 7.21 -7.84 11.20
CA ARG A 187 6.60 -6.54 11.55
C ARG A 187 6.21 -5.71 10.34
N HIS A 188 7.01 -5.72 9.28
CA HIS A 188 6.82 -4.88 8.11
C HIS A 188 6.18 -5.66 6.97
N VAL A 189 6.73 -6.81 6.61
CA VAL A 189 6.26 -7.58 5.44
C VAL A 189 4.93 -8.28 5.70
N LEU A 190 4.78 -9.00 6.81
CA LEU A 190 3.56 -9.76 7.13
C LEU A 190 2.31 -8.86 7.23
N THR A 191 2.51 -7.61 7.66
CA THR A 191 1.43 -6.61 7.77
C THR A 191 0.84 -6.24 6.41
N VAL A 192 1.65 -6.25 5.34
CA VAL A 192 1.20 -5.99 3.96
C VAL A 192 0.48 -7.21 3.38
N VAL A 193 1.01 -8.40 3.63
CA VAL A 193 0.51 -9.64 2.99
C VAL A 193 -0.77 -10.18 3.66
N ARG A 194 -1.06 -9.80 4.91
CA ARG A 194 -2.21 -10.34 5.68
C ARG A 194 -3.57 -10.18 4.99
N GLY A 195 -3.83 -9.04 4.35
CA GLY A 195 -5.11 -8.76 3.69
C GLY A 195 -5.38 -9.73 2.54
N PRO A 196 -4.46 -9.79 1.56
CA PRO A 196 -4.51 -10.80 0.49
C PRO A 196 -4.56 -12.24 0.99
N ILE A 197 -3.83 -12.61 2.05
CA ILE A 197 -3.90 -13.96 2.64
C ILE A 197 -5.31 -14.27 3.16
N ILE A 198 -5.96 -13.34 3.87
CA ILE A 198 -7.32 -13.56 4.40
C ILE A 198 -8.33 -13.81 3.27
N ILE A 199 -8.21 -13.07 2.17
CA ILE A 199 -9.07 -13.26 0.99
C ILE A 199 -8.80 -14.63 0.37
N GLN A 200 -7.52 -14.98 0.20
CA GLN A 200 -7.11 -16.26 -0.37
C GLN A 200 -7.57 -17.45 0.48
N ILE A 201 -7.59 -17.31 1.81
CA ILE A 201 -8.13 -18.32 2.74
C ILE A 201 -9.57 -18.67 2.39
N ALA A 202 -10.43 -17.68 2.20
CA ALA A 202 -11.84 -17.93 1.90
C ALA A 202 -12.05 -18.55 0.51
N LEU A 203 -11.30 -18.09 -0.50
CA LEU A 203 -11.34 -18.66 -1.86
C LEU A 203 -10.89 -20.13 -1.84
N VAL A 204 -9.77 -20.42 -1.17
CA VAL A 204 -9.24 -21.78 -1.06
C VAL A 204 -10.17 -22.68 -0.24
N ALA A 205 -10.75 -22.17 0.85
CA ALA A 205 -11.74 -22.93 1.62
C ALA A 205 -12.94 -23.31 0.75
N GLY A 206 -13.46 -22.38 -0.06
CA GLY A 206 -14.54 -22.64 -1.00
C GLY A 206 -14.17 -23.70 -2.05
N ILE A 207 -12.98 -23.58 -2.65
CA ILE A 207 -12.45 -24.57 -3.61
C ILE A 207 -12.28 -25.94 -2.95
N ALA A 208 -11.79 -25.99 -1.71
CA ALA A 208 -11.59 -27.24 -0.98
C ALA A 208 -12.92 -27.94 -0.69
N ILE A 209 -13.94 -27.19 -0.24
CA ILE A 209 -15.31 -27.70 -0.05
C ILE A 209 -15.86 -28.23 -1.37
N ALA A 210 -15.72 -27.47 -2.46
CA ALA A 210 -16.23 -27.86 -3.78
C ALA A 210 -15.54 -29.11 -4.35
N LEU A 211 -14.21 -29.19 -4.24
CA LEU A 211 -13.43 -30.35 -4.70
C LEU A 211 -13.71 -31.60 -3.86
N GLN A 212 -13.81 -31.46 -2.53
CA GLN A 212 -14.17 -32.56 -1.65
C GLN A 212 -15.58 -33.07 -1.98
N ALA A 213 -16.56 -32.17 -2.07
CA ALA A 213 -17.94 -32.53 -2.40
C ALA A 213 -18.05 -33.13 -3.81
N GLY A 214 -17.29 -32.61 -4.78
CA GLY A 214 -17.23 -33.13 -6.14
C GLY A 214 -16.59 -34.52 -6.20
N LEU A 215 -15.53 -34.76 -5.43
CA LEU A 215 -14.91 -36.08 -5.32
C LEU A 215 -15.92 -37.08 -4.75
N GLU A 216 -16.54 -36.78 -3.61
CA GLU A 216 -17.55 -37.63 -2.98
C GLU A 216 -18.78 -37.83 -3.86
N PHE A 217 -19.18 -36.80 -4.61
CA PHE A 217 -20.20 -36.89 -5.65
C PHE A 217 -19.83 -37.92 -6.73
N LEU A 218 -18.54 -38.08 -6.99
CA LEU A 218 -17.87 -39.13 -7.77
C LEU A 218 -18.21 -40.58 -7.36
N GLY A 219 -18.77 -40.80 -6.17
CA GLY A 219 -18.61 -42.07 -5.42
C GLY A 219 -17.23 -42.19 -4.76
N VAL A 220 -16.55 -41.04 -4.69
CA VAL A 220 -15.18 -40.73 -4.27
C VAL A 220 -14.83 -40.91 -2.79
N GLY A 221 -15.86 -41.05 -1.95
CA GLY A 221 -15.77 -40.93 -0.48
C GLY A 221 -15.90 -42.23 0.30
N SER A 222 -15.82 -42.14 1.63
CA SER A 222 -16.10 -43.25 2.54
C SER A 222 -17.62 -43.49 2.57
N GLY A 223 -18.09 -44.63 2.08
CA GLY A 223 -19.52 -44.93 1.93
C GLY A 223 -20.29 -45.01 3.26
N SER A 224 -19.59 -45.01 4.40
CA SER A 224 -20.13 -45.10 5.75
C SER A 224 -20.39 -43.75 6.42
N SER A 225 -19.76 -42.66 5.96
CA SER A 225 -19.89 -41.33 6.57
C SER A 225 -20.84 -40.44 5.76
N ALA A 226 -21.78 -39.77 6.43
CA ALA A 226 -22.53 -38.68 5.78
C ALA A 226 -21.56 -37.54 5.41
N THR A 227 -21.72 -37.00 4.21
CA THR A 227 -21.05 -35.79 3.71
C THR A 227 -21.97 -35.08 2.72
N TRP A 228 -21.80 -33.78 2.49
CA TRP A 228 -22.67 -33.07 1.55
C TRP A 228 -22.52 -33.55 0.10
N GLY A 229 -21.31 -33.97 -0.30
CA GLY A 229 -21.06 -34.53 -1.64
C GLY A 229 -21.72 -35.90 -1.84
N ALA A 230 -21.64 -36.79 -0.85
CA ALA A 230 -22.30 -38.09 -0.89
C ALA A 230 -23.83 -37.96 -0.91
N MET A 231 -24.37 -37.00 -0.15
CA MET A 231 -25.81 -36.69 -0.18
C MET A 231 -26.26 -36.15 -1.54
N LEU A 232 -25.44 -35.32 -2.21
CA LEU A 232 -25.71 -34.89 -3.58
C LEU A 232 -25.69 -36.05 -4.58
N ASN A 233 -24.76 -36.99 -4.45
CA ASN A 233 -24.71 -38.18 -5.31
C ASN A 233 -26.00 -39.00 -5.18
N GLU A 234 -26.41 -39.27 -3.94
CA GLU A 234 -27.65 -39.99 -3.65
C GLU A 234 -28.88 -39.26 -4.18
N ALA A 235 -28.94 -37.94 -3.99
CA ALA A 235 -30.02 -37.12 -4.53
C ALA A 235 -30.07 -37.13 -6.06
N PHE A 236 -28.91 -37.11 -6.72
CA PHE A 236 -28.81 -37.16 -8.18
C PHE A 236 -29.29 -38.51 -8.73
N GLN A 237 -28.88 -39.62 -8.11
CA GLN A 237 -29.35 -40.96 -8.49
C GLN A 237 -30.87 -41.12 -8.34
N ASN A 238 -31.46 -40.43 -7.36
CA ASN A 238 -32.89 -40.49 -7.06
C ASN A 238 -33.69 -39.28 -7.59
N ILE A 239 -33.12 -38.46 -8.48
CA ILE A 239 -33.70 -37.17 -8.86
C ILE A 239 -35.11 -37.28 -9.48
N GLN A 240 -35.36 -38.37 -10.21
CA GLN A 240 -36.66 -38.63 -10.82
C GLN A 240 -37.73 -39.05 -9.81
N ARG A 241 -37.32 -39.65 -8.67
CA ARG A 241 -38.24 -40.17 -7.65
C ARG A 241 -38.48 -39.15 -6.53
N ALA A 242 -37.44 -38.46 -6.10
CA ALA A 242 -37.49 -37.54 -4.98
C ALA A 242 -36.61 -36.29 -5.27
N PRO A 243 -37.06 -35.39 -6.15
CA PRO A 243 -36.26 -34.24 -6.59
C PRO A 243 -35.88 -33.30 -5.43
N ARG A 244 -36.65 -33.30 -4.33
CA ARG A 244 -36.36 -32.51 -3.13
C ARG A 244 -35.07 -32.89 -2.41
N LEU A 245 -34.53 -34.10 -2.62
CA LEU A 245 -33.32 -34.57 -1.91
C LEU A 245 -32.08 -33.74 -2.25
N ILE A 246 -32.03 -33.11 -3.44
CA ILE A 246 -30.88 -32.31 -3.86
C ILE A 246 -30.82 -30.95 -3.15
N LEU A 247 -31.98 -30.46 -2.68
CA LEU A 247 -32.14 -29.10 -2.19
C LEU A 247 -31.27 -28.84 -0.95
N TRP A 248 -31.32 -29.73 0.04
CA TRP A 248 -30.67 -29.50 1.33
C TRP A 248 -29.13 -29.55 1.29
N PRO A 249 -28.48 -30.58 0.73
CA PRO A 249 -27.03 -30.58 0.60
C PRO A 249 -26.55 -29.50 -0.39
N GLY A 250 -27.34 -29.19 -1.43
CA GLY A 250 -27.05 -28.08 -2.36
C GLY A 250 -27.10 -26.71 -1.69
N LEU A 251 -28.11 -26.44 -0.87
CA LEU A 251 -28.22 -25.21 -0.08
C LEU A 251 -27.08 -25.11 0.94
N ALA A 252 -26.75 -26.20 1.63
CA ALA A 252 -25.65 -26.20 2.60
C ALA A 252 -24.31 -25.82 1.94
N LEU A 253 -23.99 -26.44 0.79
CA LEU A 253 -22.79 -26.11 0.01
C LEU A 253 -22.83 -24.68 -0.54
N GLY A 254 -23.93 -24.29 -1.18
CA GLY A 254 -24.09 -22.99 -1.81
C GLY A 254 -24.04 -21.83 -0.82
N LEU A 255 -24.78 -21.94 0.30
CA LEU A 255 -24.81 -20.92 1.35
C LEU A 255 -23.45 -20.80 2.04
N THR A 256 -22.79 -21.92 2.33
CA THR A 256 -21.45 -21.90 2.94
C THR A 256 -20.44 -21.22 2.02
N ASN A 257 -20.40 -21.62 0.74
CA ASN A 257 -19.43 -21.06 -0.20
C ASN A 257 -19.71 -19.57 -0.50
N CYS A 258 -20.97 -19.22 -0.69
CA CYS A 258 -21.39 -17.83 -0.89
C CYS A 258 -21.03 -16.98 0.33
N ALA A 259 -21.29 -17.47 1.54
CA ALA A 259 -20.98 -16.75 2.76
C ALA A 259 -19.46 -16.59 2.98
N LEU A 260 -18.64 -17.59 2.64
CA LEU A 260 -17.17 -17.48 2.68
C LEU A 260 -16.67 -16.37 1.73
N VAL A 261 -17.15 -16.36 0.49
CA VAL A 261 -16.75 -15.36 -0.52
C VAL A 261 -17.22 -13.95 -0.13
N LEU A 262 -18.47 -13.79 0.29
CA LEU A 262 -19.02 -12.49 0.70
C LEU A 262 -18.33 -11.97 1.96
N LEU A 263 -18.03 -12.85 2.93
CA LEU A 263 -17.30 -12.48 4.13
C LEU A 263 -15.88 -12.02 3.78
N ALA A 264 -15.21 -12.70 2.86
CA ALA A 264 -13.88 -12.30 2.39
C ALA A 264 -13.88 -10.90 1.76
N GLY A 265 -14.87 -10.61 0.91
CA GLY A 265 -15.07 -9.27 0.33
C GLY A 265 -15.32 -8.22 1.40
N ALA A 266 -16.21 -8.47 2.35
CA ALA A 266 -16.48 -7.52 3.43
C ALA A 266 -15.27 -7.31 4.37
N VAL A 267 -14.48 -8.36 4.61
CA VAL A 267 -13.22 -8.25 5.37
C VAL A 267 -12.19 -7.44 4.59
N ARG A 268 -12.07 -7.67 3.27
CA ARG A 268 -11.23 -6.85 2.39
C ARG A 268 -11.63 -5.38 2.46
N ASP A 269 -12.90 -5.06 2.26
CA ASP A 269 -13.40 -3.68 2.28
C ASP A 269 -13.16 -3.04 3.66
N ALA A 270 -13.37 -3.77 4.75
CA ALA A 270 -13.08 -3.27 6.10
C ALA A 270 -11.59 -3.03 6.37
N LEU A 271 -10.70 -3.69 5.60
CA LEU A 271 -9.25 -3.50 5.63
C LEU A 271 -8.78 -2.40 4.65
N GLU A 272 -9.49 -2.17 3.53
CA GLU A 272 -9.14 -1.20 2.47
C GLU A 272 -9.82 0.17 2.62
N GLU A 273 -11.03 0.26 3.18
CA GLU A 273 -11.82 1.50 3.25
C GLU A 273 -11.39 2.39 4.44
N GLN A 274 -10.44 3.28 4.16
CA GLN A 274 -9.92 4.30 5.08
C GLN A 274 -10.02 5.74 4.49
N ALA A 275 -11.02 6.03 3.64
CA ALA A 275 -11.26 7.39 3.14
C ALA A 275 -12.37 8.12 3.93
N PRO A 276 -12.11 9.28 4.57
CA PRO A 276 -13.17 10.08 5.19
C PRO A 276 -13.84 11.03 4.19
N ARG A 277 -15.18 11.10 4.24
CA ARG A 277 -16.00 12.14 3.57
C ARG A 277 -15.77 13.52 4.22
N PRO A 278 -15.75 14.61 3.42
CA PRO A 278 -15.39 15.94 3.92
C PRO A 278 -16.53 16.60 4.72
N ALA A 279 -16.21 17.15 5.89
CA ALA A 279 -17.11 17.96 6.70
C ALA A 279 -16.92 19.46 6.41
N ARG A 280 -18.06 20.13 6.22
CA ARG A 280 -18.26 21.53 5.81
C ARG A 280 -17.67 22.53 6.82
N ARG A 281 -16.75 23.40 6.38
CA ARG A 281 -16.03 24.38 7.23
C ARG A 281 -16.63 25.79 7.12
N ARG A 282 -16.70 26.46 8.28
CA ARG A 282 -17.21 27.82 8.52
C ARG A 282 -16.09 28.84 8.26
N ARG A 283 -16.42 29.98 7.62
CA ARG A 283 -15.48 31.04 7.18
C ARG A 283 -15.09 31.96 8.34
N THR A 284 -13.82 32.33 8.44
CA THR A 284 -13.32 33.54 9.10
C THR A 284 -12.40 34.31 8.14
N GLY A 285 -12.48 35.65 8.20
CA GLY A 285 -11.97 36.60 7.21
C GLY A 285 -10.49 37.00 7.35
N PRO A 286 -10.01 37.92 6.49
CA PRO A 286 -8.60 38.15 6.22
C PRO A 286 -7.99 39.30 7.03
N ALA A 287 -6.71 39.18 7.37
CA ALA A 287 -5.86 40.26 7.91
C ALA A 287 -4.91 40.78 6.83
N ALA A 288 -4.62 42.09 6.88
CA ALA A 288 -3.91 42.89 5.89
C ALA A 288 -2.35 42.81 6.01
N PRO A 289 -1.60 43.21 4.96
CA PRO A 289 -0.16 42.96 4.83
C PRO A 289 0.73 44.15 5.26
N ALA A 290 2.00 43.87 5.57
CA ALA A 290 3.07 44.84 5.85
C ALA A 290 4.14 44.84 4.74
N GLU A 291 4.76 46.00 4.50
CA GLU A 291 5.69 46.32 3.39
C GLU A 291 7.13 45.77 3.54
N PRO A 292 7.89 45.61 2.42
CA PRO A 292 9.20 44.96 2.38
C PRO A 292 10.41 45.93 2.45
N ALA A 293 11.58 45.38 2.82
CA ALA A 293 12.87 46.09 2.90
C ALA A 293 13.88 45.66 1.81
N ASP A 294 14.80 46.59 1.49
CA ASP A 294 15.73 46.74 0.33
C ASP A 294 16.88 45.67 0.22
N PRO A 295 17.31 45.18 -0.98
CA PRO A 295 18.05 43.91 -1.13
C PRO A 295 19.54 43.95 -1.61
N THR A 296 20.38 44.96 -1.32
CA THR A 296 21.71 45.11 -2.00
C THR A 296 23.00 44.95 -1.17
N ALA A 297 23.08 44.05 -0.18
CA ALA A 297 24.36 43.68 0.47
C ALA A 297 24.73 42.20 0.26
N PRO A 298 26.00 41.82 -0.03
CA PRO A 298 26.39 40.42 -0.22
C PRO A 298 26.37 39.68 1.11
N ARG A 299 25.30 38.92 1.37
CA ARG A 299 25.25 37.95 2.46
C ARG A 299 26.15 36.76 2.11
N ALA A 300 26.93 36.27 3.08
CA ALA A 300 27.70 35.05 2.90
C ALA A 300 26.76 33.90 2.49
N ALA A 301 27.08 33.21 1.39
CA ALA A 301 26.24 32.15 0.84
C ALA A 301 26.20 30.95 1.80
N LEU A 302 24.98 30.49 2.12
CA LEU A 302 24.71 29.35 2.98
C LEU A 302 24.94 28.03 2.22
N LEU A 303 24.49 27.98 0.96
CA LEU A 303 24.88 26.97 -0.02
C LEU A 303 25.68 27.66 -1.13
N SER A 304 26.82 27.08 -1.51
CA SER A 304 27.58 27.50 -2.68
C SER A 304 28.04 26.31 -3.49
N VAL A 305 27.56 26.23 -4.73
CA VAL A 305 27.85 25.21 -5.73
C VAL A 305 28.74 25.83 -6.79
N ARG A 306 29.88 25.19 -7.10
CA ARG A 306 30.85 25.69 -8.09
C ARG A 306 31.26 24.60 -9.06
N GLY A 307 31.01 24.82 -10.35
CA GLY A 307 31.39 23.92 -11.45
C GLY A 307 30.91 22.49 -11.25
N LEU A 308 29.72 22.30 -10.68
CA LEU A 308 29.18 20.99 -10.32
C LEU A 308 28.88 20.16 -11.56
N THR A 309 29.51 18.98 -11.64
CA THR A 309 29.28 17.99 -12.67
C THR A 309 28.82 16.69 -12.03
N VAL A 310 27.70 16.15 -12.50
CA VAL A 310 27.12 14.88 -12.01
C VAL A 310 27.05 13.92 -13.18
N ALA A 311 27.53 12.69 -12.96
CA ALA A 311 27.46 11.63 -13.96
C ALA A 311 27.03 10.29 -13.37
N TYR A 312 26.43 9.47 -14.23
CA TYR A 312 25.95 8.13 -13.91
C TYR A 312 26.75 7.08 -14.68
N ALA A 313 27.26 6.08 -13.96
CA ALA A 313 27.93 4.93 -14.58
C ALA A 313 26.93 4.13 -15.43
N ARG A 314 27.36 3.73 -16.62
CA ARG A 314 26.61 2.84 -17.52
C ARG A 314 27.17 1.42 -17.47
N PRO A 315 26.36 0.40 -17.85
CA PRO A 315 26.82 -0.99 -17.94
C PRO A 315 27.98 -1.22 -18.91
N ASP A 316 28.16 -0.33 -19.89
CA ASP A 316 29.27 -0.38 -20.86
C ASP A 316 30.58 0.21 -20.32
N GLY A 317 30.62 0.63 -19.04
CA GLY A 317 31.79 1.22 -18.39
C GLY A 317 31.99 2.71 -18.68
N THR A 318 31.12 3.34 -19.48
CA THR A 318 31.14 4.78 -19.72
C THR A 318 30.30 5.54 -18.70
N ASP A 319 30.50 6.86 -18.58
CA ASP A 319 29.68 7.72 -17.75
C ASP A 319 28.72 8.57 -18.61
N LYS A 320 27.46 8.68 -18.17
CA LYS A 320 26.50 9.66 -18.68
C LYS A 320 26.52 10.88 -17.77
N GLU A 321 27.10 11.96 -18.24
CA GLU A 321 26.96 13.25 -17.58
C GLU A 321 25.51 13.76 -17.72
N VAL A 322 24.94 14.21 -16.60
CA VAL A 322 23.56 14.73 -16.52
C VAL A 322 23.48 16.16 -15.98
N VAL A 323 24.54 16.62 -15.31
CA VAL A 323 24.72 18.03 -14.90
C VAL A 323 26.11 18.45 -15.37
N HIS A 324 26.19 19.60 -16.06
CA HIS A 324 27.33 19.99 -16.88
C HIS A 324 28.04 21.26 -16.37
N GLY A 325 28.57 21.22 -15.15
CA GLY A 325 29.39 22.30 -14.59
C GLY A 325 28.57 23.53 -14.23
N ILE A 326 27.66 23.39 -13.27
CA ILE A 326 26.76 24.48 -12.86
C ILE A 326 27.27 25.23 -11.62
N ASP A 327 26.90 26.51 -11.54
CA ASP A 327 27.16 27.39 -10.40
C ASP A 327 25.83 27.85 -9.80
N LEU A 328 25.66 27.74 -8.48
CA LEU A 328 24.43 28.11 -7.78
C LEU A 328 24.76 28.54 -6.36
N ASP A 329 24.15 29.63 -5.89
CA ASP A 329 24.29 30.12 -4.52
C ASP A 329 22.92 30.34 -3.89
N VAL A 330 22.79 30.01 -2.60
CA VAL A 330 21.62 30.33 -1.76
C VAL A 330 22.12 30.95 -0.47
N GLY A 331 21.71 32.19 -0.20
CA GLY A 331 22.01 32.92 1.03
C GLY A 331 21.08 32.60 2.19
N ALA A 332 21.46 33.03 3.39
CA ALA A 332 20.58 32.98 4.55
C ALA A 332 19.37 33.92 4.37
N GLY A 333 18.18 33.39 4.64
CA GLY A 333 16.90 34.08 4.42
C GLY A 333 16.57 34.36 2.95
N GLU A 334 17.25 33.70 2.01
CA GLU A 334 16.99 33.82 0.57
C GLU A 334 16.22 32.59 0.08
N ILE A 335 15.23 32.81 -0.79
CA ILE A 335 14.55 31.77 -1.54
C ILE A 335 15.01 31.82 -2.99
N VAL A 336 15.71 30.79 -3.43
CA VAL A 336 16.19 30.65 -4.81
C VAL A 336 15.40 29.57 -5.53
N GLY A 337 14.77 29.93 -6.64
CA GLY A 337 14.08 28.99 -7.52
C GLY A 337 15.04 28.32 -8.50
N LEU A 338 15.06 26.99 -8.56
CA LEU A 338 15.70 26.23 -9.64
C LEU A 338 14.61 25.68 -10.56
N VAL A 339 14.55 26.20 -11.78
CA VAL A 339 13.40 26.02 -12.69
C VAL A 339 13.83 25.40 -14.02
N GLY A 340 12.93 24.66 -14.66
CA GLY A 340 13.15 24.08 -15.98
C GLY A 340 12.23 22.89 -16.24
N GLU A 341 12.24 22.36 -17.46
CA GLU A 341 11.44 21.20 -17.83
C GLU A 341 11.80 19.92 -17.05
N SER A 342 10.90 18.94 -17.07
CA SER A 342 11.19 17.61 -16.53
C SER A 342 12.42 17.02 -17.22
N GLY A 343 13.34 16.45 -16.43
CA GLY A 343 14.60 15.91 -16.95
C GLY A 343 15.72 16.93 -17.18
N SER A 344 15.54 18.22 -16.87
CA SER A 344 16.59 19.23 -17.06
C SER A 344 17.77 19.14 -16.08
N GLY A 345 17.68 18.30 -15.05
CA GLY A 345 18.75 18.03 -14.08
C GLY A 345 18.52 18.61 -12.67
N LYS A 346 17.39 19.28 -12.41
CA LYS A 346 17.11 19.95 -11.13
C LYS A 346 17.19 19.04 -9.90
N THR A 347 16.49 17.91 -9.93
CA THR A 347 16.52 16.92 -8.84
C THR A 347 17.91 16.34 -8.64
N GLN A 348 18.70 16.20 -9.71
CA GLN A 348 20.09 15.73 -9.62
C GLN A 348 20.99 16.75 -8.93
N THR A 349 20.80 18.03 -9.22
CA THR A 349 21.43 19.13 -8.49
C THR A 349 21.05 19.08 -7.00
N ALA A 350 19.76 19.00 -6.66
CA ALA A 350 19.29 18.90 -5.28
C ALA A 350 19.89 17.69 -4.53
N PHE A 351 19.89 16.51 -5.14
CA PHE A 351 20.42 15.29 -4.53
C PHE A 351 21.93 15.29 -4.41
N SER A 352 22.65 15.97 -5.31
CA SER A 352 24.10 16.15 -5.16
C SER A 352 24.43 16.98 -3.92
N VAL A 353 23.63 18.02 -3.61
CA VAL A 353 23.80 18.82 -2.39
C VAL A 353 23.51 18.00 -1.13
N LEU A 354 22.48 17.14 -1.17
CA LEU A 354 22.10 16.30 -0.03
C LEU A 354 23.02 15.09 0.17
N GLY A 355 23.87 14.76 -0.81
CA GLY A 355 24.62 13.50 -0.83
C GLY A 355 23.69 12.28 -0.94
N LEU A 356 22.63 12.39 -1.74
CA LEU A 356 21.58 11.37 -1.94
C LEU A 356 21.43 10.97 -3.42
N LEU A 357 22.50 11.09 -4.20
CA LEU A 357 22.47 10.64 -5.60
C LEU A 357 22.13 9.14 -5.66
N PRO A 358 21.19 8.72 -6.55
CA PRO A 358 20.88 7.32 -6.81
C PRO A 358 22.10 6.48 -7.16
N GLU A 359 21.96 5.14 -7.05
CA GLU A 359 23.03 4.20 -7.34
C GLU A 359 23.65 4.43 -8.73
N GLY A 360 24.99 4.42 -8.79
CA GLY A 360 25.76 4.73 -10.00
C GLY A 360 25.98 6.23 -10.26
N GLY A 361 25.24 7.11 -9.58
CA GLY A 361 25.39 8.56 -9.66
C GLY A 361 26.51 9.08 -8.76
N ARG A 362 27.37 9.97 -9.28
CA ARG A 362 28.41 10.63 -8.49
C ARG A 362 28.71 12.04 -8.99
N VAL A 363 29.19 12.88 -8.09
CA VAL A 363 29.82 14.15 -8.43
C VAL A 363 31.21 13.83 -9.01
N THR A 364 31.40 14.12 -10.29
CA THR A 364 32.68 13.86 -10.99
C THR A 364 33.63 15.04 -10.92
N ARG A 365 33.08 16.26 -10.85
CA ARG A 365 33.83 17.52 -10.76
C ARG A 365 33.00 18.57 -10.04
N GLY A 366 33.69 19.57 -9.49
CA GLY A 366 33.08 20.72 -8.84
C GLY A 366 33.21 20.67 -7.32
N SER A 367 32.62 21.66 -6.68
CA SER A 367 32.61 21.85 -5.23
C SER A 367 31.20 22.20 -4.77
N VAL A 368 30.79 21.67 -3.62
CA VAL A 368 29.50 21.99 -2.99
C VAL A 368 29.76 22.30 -1.53
N THR A 369 29.70 23.57 -1.15
CA THR A 369 29.91 23.99 0.23
C THR A 369 28.59 24.37 0.88
N VAL A 370 28.43 23.96 2.15
CA VAL A 370 27.29 24.32 3.00
C VAL A 370 27.84 24.92 4.28
N ASN A 371 27.44 26.15 4.63
CA ASN A 371 28.03 26.94 5.72
C ASN A 371 29.58 26.98 5.62
N GLY A 372 30.11 27.11 4.40
CA GLY A 372 31.55 27.13 4.12
C GLY A 372 32.26 25.77 4.26
N ARG A 373 31.56 24.69 4.62
CA ARG A 373 32.12 23.33 4.68
C ARG A 373 31.91 22.60 3.36
N GLU A 374 32.97 22.06 2.78
CA GLU A 374 32.88 21.20 1.59
C GLU A 374 32.09 19.92 1.90
N THR A 375 31.15 19.60 1.02
CA THR A 375 30.25 18.45 1.13
C THR A 375 30.42 17.46 -0.01
N ALA A 376 30.97 17.86 -1.16
CA ALA A 376 31.22 16.94 -2.26
C ALA A 376 32.26 15.89 -1.85
N GLY A 377 31.91 14.61 -2.03
CA GLY A 377 32.80 13.49 -1.69
C GLY A 377 32.92 13.19 -0.18
N LEU A 378 32.09 13.80 0.67
CA LEU A 378 32.01 13.39 2.07
C LEU A 378 31.60 11.92 2.19
N ARG A 379 32.06 11.28 3.27
CA ARG A 379 31.60 9.94 3.62
C ARG A 379 30.14 10.03 4.08
N GLU A 380 29.39 8.95 3.88
CA GLU A 380 27.99 8.87 4.28
C GLU A 380 27.74 9.21 5.77
N ARG A 381 28.68 8.87 6.66
CA ARG A 381 28.62 9.26 8.08
C ARG A 381 28.62 10.78 8.28
N ASP A 382 29.42 11.50 7.50
CA ASP A 382 29.55 12.95 7.60
C ASP A 382 28.35 13.66 6.96
N HIS A 383 27.84 13.15 5.83
CA HIS A 383 26.59 13.62 5.26
C HIS A 383 25.40 13.42 6.20
N ARG A 384 25.32 12.28 6.90
CA ARG A 384 24.27 12.02 7.89
C ARG A 384 24.26 13.03 9.04
N ALA A 385 25.43 13.55 9.44
CA ALA A 385 25.51 14.58 10.47
C ALA A 385 25.00 15.95 9.99
N LEU A 386 25.10 16.24 8.69
CA LEU A 386 24.58 17.46 8.07
C LEU A 386 23.07 17.40 7.82
N ARG A 387 22.56 16.24 7.39
CA ARG A 387 21.14 16.03 7.14
C ARG A 387 20.34 16.12 8.44
N GLY A 388 19.18 16.76 8.37
CA GLY A 388 18.33 17.09 9.51
C GLY A 388 18.73 18.39 10.20
N ARG A 389 20.00 18.53 10.63
CA ARG A 389 20.45 19.67 11.45
C ARG A 389 20.90 20.90 10.66
N THR A 390 21.44 20.71 9.46
CA THR A 390 21.93 21.79 8.60
C THR A 390 21.17 21.79 7.28
N LEU A 391 20.96 20.60 6.72
CA LEU A 391 20.25 20.38 5.46
C LEU A 391 18.95 19.63 5.71
N ALA A 392 17.83 20.16 5.22
CA ALA A 392 16.56 19.47 5.20
C ALA A 392 16.01 19.34 3.77
N TYR A 393 15.13 18.36 3.59
CA TYR A 393 14.54 18.03 2.30
C TYR A 393 13.03 17.85 2.43
N VAL A 394 12.28 18.49 1.55
CA VAL A 394 10.85 18.27 1.35
C VAL A 394 10.67 17.64 -0.03
N PRO A 395 10.18 16.40 -0.11
CA PRO A 395 9.99 15.69 -1.37
C PRO A 395 8.74 16.16 -2.14
N GLN A 396 8.72 15.81 -3.44
CA GLN A 396 7.68 16.16 -4.42
C GLN A 396 6.28 15.61 -4.09
N GLU A 397 6.20 14.39 -3.55
CA GLU A 397 4.92 13.72 -3.32
C GLU A 397 4.68 13.39 -1.84
N PRO A 398 3.70 14.02 -1.17
CA PRO A 398 3.61 13.91 0.27
C PRO A 398 3.24 12.53 0.78
N MET A 399 2.32 11.86 0.10
CA MET A 399 1.72 10.61 0.57
C MET A 399 2.65 9.41 0.36
N SER A 400 3.50 9.42 -0.67
CA SER A 400 4.45 8.34 -0.96
C SER A 400 5.72 8.44 -0.09
N ASN A 401 5.97 9.60 0.53
CA ASN A 401 7.15 9.85 1.37
C ASN A 401 6.90 9.71 2.88
N LEU A 402 5.64 9.47 3.30
CA LEU A 402 5.32 9.12 4.68
C LEU A 402 5.07 7.62 4.78
N ASP A 403 5.69 6.95 5.75
CA ASP A 403 5.51 5.50 5.92
C ASP A 403 4.10 5.22 6.47
N PRO A 404 3.22 4.53 5.71
CA PRO A 404 1.83 4.29 6.10
C PRO A 404 1.69 3.34 7.30
N ALA A 405 2.75 2.63 7.68
CA ALA A 405 2.77 1.73 8.83
C ALA A 405 2.98 2.45 10.17
N PHE A 406 3.39 3.72 10.15
CA PHE A 406 3.71 4.52 11.33
C PHE A 406 2.78 5.72 11.48
N THR A 407 2.50 6.13 12.72
CA THR A 407 1.74 7.36 12.94
C THR A 407 2.60 8.58 12.61
N ILE A 408 1.94 9.69 12.29
CA ILE A 408 2.61 10.98 12.05
C ILE A 408 3.53 11.34 13.23
N GLY A 409 3.06 11.14 14.45
CA GLY A 409 3.85 11.41 15.65
C GLY A 409 5.12 10.57 15.73
N SER A 410 5.06 9.26 15.44
CA SER A 410 6.29 8.45 15.44
C SER A 410 7.29 8.93 14.39
N GLN A 411 6.82 9.30 13.20
CA GLN A 411 7.69 9.77 12.11
C GLN A 411 8.32 11.13 12.42
N LEU A 412 7.59 12.06 13.06
CA LEU A 412 8.12 13.35 13.48
C LEU A 412 9.07 13.26 14.68
N MET A 413 8.82 12.33 15.60
CA MET A 413 9.65 12.13 16.79
C MET A 413 10.99 11.47 16.47
N GLU A 414 11.07 10.65 15.43
CA GLU A 414 12.26 9.85 15.13
C GLU A 414 13.51 10.68 14.78
N PRO A 415 13.44 11.66 13.85
CA PRO A 415 14.58 12.55 13.56
C PRO A 415 15.03 13.33 14.79
N VAL A 416 14.07 13.85 15.56
CA VAL A 416 14.33 14.63 16.78
C VAL A 416 15.09 13.79 17.81
N ARG A 417 14.64 12.56 18.05
CA ARG A 417 15.30 11.64 19.00
C ARG A 417 16.69 11.23 18.51
N HIS A 418 16.87 11.02 17.21
CA HIS A 418 18.13 10.59 16.64
C HIS A 418 19.18 11.71 16.63
N HIS A 419 18.81 12.91 16.16
CA HIS A 419 19.75 14.00 15.90
C HIS A 419 19.92 14.98 17.07
N LEU A 420 18.90 15.13 17.92
CA LEU A 420 18.93 16.02 19.09
C LEU A 420 19.07 15.25 20.41
N GLY A 421 18.94 13.91 20.39
CA GLY A 421 19.10 13.08 21.59
C GLY A 421 17.97 13.21 22.61
N LEU A 422 16.83 13.79 22.22
CA LEU A 422 15.70 14.04 23.14
C LEU A 422 15.05 12.74 23.62
N GLY A 423 14.53 12.79 24.84
CA GLY A 423 13.70 11.75 25.43
C GLY A 423 12.38 11.56 24.66
N ARG A 424 11.67 10.48 24.94
CA ARG A 424 10.40 10.18 24.24
C ARG A 424 9.32 11.25 24.49
N GLU A 425 9.24 11.77 25.71
CA GLU A 425 8.26 12.77 26.10
C GLU A 425 8.59 14.13 25.48
N GLU A 426 9.82 14.58 25.63
CA GLU A 426 10.35 15.80 25.00
C GLU A 426 10.19 15.78 23.47
N ALA A 427 10.46 14.64 22.82
CA ALA A 427 10.26 14.50 21.39
C ALA A 427 8.78 14.58 20.98
N ALA A 428 7.86 14.09 21.82
CA ALA A 428 6.43 14.20 21.56
C ALA A 428 5.96 15.66 21.69
N ASP A 429 6.49 16.39 22.67
CA ASP A 429 6.22 17.82 22.84
C ASP A 429 6.76 18.62 21.66
N ARG A 430 8.00 18.35 21.24
CA ARG A 430 8.58 18.95 20.04
C ARG A 430 7.77 18.62 18.78
N ALA A 431 7.35 17.38 18.59
CA ALA A 431 6.50 17.01 17.46
C ALA A 431 5.15 17.76 17.46
N ARG A 432 4.58 18.00 18.64
CA ARG A 432 3.37 18.81 18.79
C ARG A 432 3.61 20.27 18.41
N GLU A 433 4.73 20.85 18.84
CA GLU A 433 5.14 22.21 18.45
C GLU A 433 5.35 22.34 16.94
N LEU A 434 6.03 21.37 16.32
CA LEU A 434 6.24 21.34 14.87
C LEU A 434 4.92 21.32 14.10
N LEU A 435 3.94 20.53 14.55
CA LEU A 435 2.61 20.53 13.95
C LEU A 435 1.87 21.86 14.14
N ARG A 436 2.07 22.56 15.27
CA ARG A 436 1.52 23.92 15.47
C ARG A 436 2.18 24.92 14.54
N LEU A 437 3.50 24.83 14.36
CA LEU A 437 4.28 25.69 13.48
C LEU A 437 3.77 25.64 12.03
N VAL A 438 3.38 24.45 11.56
CA VAL A 438 2.79 24.26 10.24
C VAL A 438 1.25 24.39 10.21
N GLU A 439 0.68 25.00 11.25
CA GLU A 439 -0.75 25.34 11.35
C GLU A 439 -1.69 24.13 11.22
N ILE A 440 -1.31 22.97 11.76
CA ILE A 440 -2.21 21.82 11.86
C ILE A 440 -3.24 22.09 12.97
N PRO A 441 -4.56 22.07 12.68
CA PRO A 441 -5.58 22.52 13.62
C PRO A 441 -5.67 21.73 14.94
N ASP A 442 -5.39 20.43 14.88
CA ASP A 442 -5.41 19.53 16.04
C ASP A 442 -4.13 18.69 16.03
N PRO A 443 -3.02 19.24 16.57
CA PRO A 443 -1.73 18.56 16.63
C PRO A 443 -1.81 17.24 17.39
N ASP A 444 -2.46 17.24 18.56
CA ASP A 444 -2.58 16.06 19.42
C ASP A 444 -3.25 14.90 18.72
N ARG A 445 -4.36 15.18 18.02
CA ARG A 445 -5.02 14.16 17.20
C ARG A 445 -4.13 13.73 16.05
N THR A 446 -3.56 14.67 15.31
CA THR A 446 -2.74 14.39 14.12
C THR A 446 -1.54 13.49 14.45
N LEU A 447 -0.87 13.67 15.59
CA LEU A 447 0.24 12.80 16.04
C LEU A 447 -0.15 11.31 16.12
N ARG A 448 -1.44 11.02 16.36
CA ARG A 448 -1.98 9.65 16.48
C ARG A 448 -2.53 9.10 15.17
N LEU A 449 -2.65 9.94 14.14
CA LEU A 449 -3.12 9.54 12.82
C LEU A 449 -1.99 8.90 12.01
N TYR A 450 -2.38 8.10 11.02
CA TYR A 450 -1.48 7.58 9.99
C TYR A 450 -1.55 8.47 8.73
N PRO A 451 -0.56 8.39 7.82
CA PRO A 451 -0.53 9.17 6.58
C PRO A 451 -1.82 9.09 5.75
N HIS A 452 -2.40 7.90 5.61
CA HIS A 452 -3.66 7.71 4.88
C HIS A 452 -4.91 8.28 5.61
N GLU A 453 -4.77 8.79 6.83
CA GLU A 453 -5.86 9.39 7.60
C GLU A 453 -5.84 10.93 7.58
N ILE A 454 -4.92 11.56 6.84
CA ILE A 454 -4.79 13.02 6.67
C ILE A 454 -4.94 13.42 5.19
N SER A 455 -5.32 14.67 4.92
CA SER A 455 -5.42 15.17 3.55
C SER A 455 -4.04 15.41 2.92
N GLY A 456 -3.94 15.48 1.60
CA GLY A 456 -2.67 15.79 0.91
C GLY A 456 -2.02 17.09 1.40
N GLY A 457 -2.81 18.15 1.61
CA GLY A 457 -2.30 19.40 2.20
C GLY A 457 -1.81 19.27 3.64
N MET A 458 -2.47 18.44 4.47
CA MET A 458 -1.97 18.12 5.81
C MET A 458 -0.68 17.30 5.73
N ALA A 459 -0.60 16.34 4.81
CA ALA A 459 0.59 15.52 4.61
C ALA A 459 1.78 16.37 4.17
N GLN A 460 1.57 17.35 3.27
CA GLN A 460 2.61 18.29 2.87
C GLN A 460 3.11 19.13 4.06
N ARG A 461 2.19 19.66 4.86
CA ARG A 461 2.54 20.39 6.10
C ARG A 461 3.31 19.52 7.08
N VAL A 462 2.91 18.25 7.23
CA VAL A 462 3.63 17.28 8.06
C VAL A 462 5.05 17.04 7.55
N LEU A 463 5.26 16.93 6.24
CA LEU A 463 6.60 16.79 5.68
C LEU A 463 7.45 18.03 5.91
N ILE A 464 6.88 19.23 5.75
CA ILE A 464 7.56 20.48 6.10
C ILE A 464 7.91 20.49 7.60
N ALA A 465 6.99 20.06 8.47
CA ALA A 465 7.25 19.93 9.90
C ALA A 465 8.38 18.94 10.21
N GLY A 466 8.44 17.82 9.49
CA GLY A 466 9.51 16.83 9.60
C GLY A 466 10.86 17.38 9.15
N ALA A 467 10.89 18.09 8.02
CA ALA A 467 12.07 18.78 7.50
C ALA A 467 12.57 19.84 8.50
N MET A 468 11.67 20.59 9.13
CA MET A 468 12.00 21.60 10.14
C MET A 468 12.27 21.03 11.53
N SER A 469 12.20 19.70 11.72
CA SER A 469 12.18 19.10 13.06
C SER A 469 13.41 19.37 13.90
N CYS A 470 14.57 19.53 13.24
CA CYS A 470 15.87 19.75 13.86
C CYS A 470 16.43 21.16 13.58
N ASP A 471 15.57 22.13 13.24
CA ASP A 471 15.91 23.54 12.95
C ASP A 471 17.07 23.69 11.94
N PRO A 472 16.89 23.24 10.68
CA PRO A 472 17.91 23.31 9.64
C PRO A 472 18.22 24.75 9.19
N ASP A 473 19.41 24.96 8.65
CA ASP A 473 19.84 26.23 8.04
C ASP A 473 19.38 26.35 6.57
N LEU A 474 19.38 25.24 5.84
CA LEU A 474 18.96 25.13 4.44
C LEU A 474 17.82 24.14 4.28
N LEU A 475 16.78 24.55 3.56
CA LEU A 475 15.70 23.69 3.10
C LEU A 475 15.74 23.54 1.58
N ILE A 476 15.80 22.31 1.10
CA ILE A 476 15.58 21.99 -0.31
C ILE A 476 14.14 21.48 -0.45
N ALA A 477 13.32 22.23 -1.16
CA ALA A 477 11.93 21.89 -1.40
C ALA A 477 11.75 21.51 -2.87
N ASP A 478 11.56 20.22 -3.14
CA ASP A 478 11.39 19.70 -4.49
C ASP A 478 9.90 19.57 -4.79
N GLU A 479 9.41 20.41 -5.69
CA GLU A 479 8.02 20.49 -6.12
C GLU A 479 6.99 20.45 -4.97
N PRO A 480 7.13 21.31 -3.94
CA PRO A 480 6.38 21.18 -2.68
C PRO A 480 4.89 21.48 -2.79
N THR A 481 4.41 21.86 -3.97
CA THR A 481 3.01 22.21 -4.24
C THR A 481 2.38 21.33 -5.32
N THR A 482 3.11 20.34 -5.83
CA THR A 482 2.58 19.42 -6.85
C THR A 482 1.45 18.58 -6.26
N ALA A 483 0.42 18.31 -7.08
CA ALA A 483 -0.78 17.55 -6.70
C ALA A 483 -1.64 18.16 -5.56
N LEU A 484 -1.47 19.46 -5.26
CA LEU A 484 -2.32 20.20 -4.33
C LEU A 484 -3.31 21.10 -5.08
N ASP A 485 -4.48 21.34 -4.50
CA ASP A 485 -5.39 22.35 -5.04
C ASP A 485 -4.81 23.76 -4.87
N VAL A 486 -5.21 24.69 -5.75
CA VAL A 486 -4.66 26.06 -5.82
C VAL A 486 -4.70 26.79 -4.48
N ARG A 487 -5.73 26.53 -3.66
CA ARG A 487 -5.86 27.15 -2.34
C ARG A 487 -4.84 26.57 -1.35
N VAL A 488 -4.74 25.25 -1.27
CA VAL A 488 -3.76 24.58 -0.40
C VAL A 488 -2.33 24.92 -0.83
N GLN A 489 -2.06 25.02 -2.13
CA GLN A 489 -0.78 25.48 -2.66
C GLN A 489 -0.40 26.87 -2.10
N ALA A 490 -1.29 27.85 -2.18
CA ALA A 490 -1.03 29.18 -1.63
C ALA A 490 -0.75 29.15 -0.11
N GLU A 491 -1.47 28.31 0.63
CA GLU A 491 -1.23 28.13 2.07
C GLU A 491 0.16 27.51 2.36
N VAL A 492 0.61 26.56 1.55
CA VAL A 492 1.95 25.93 1.68
C VAL A 492 3.06 26.93 1.32
N LEU A 493 2.92 27.71 0.25
CA LEU A 493 3.90 28.74 -0.11
C LEU A 493 3.99 29.83 0.94
N GLY A 494 2.86 30.28 1.49
CA GLY A 494 2.83 31.23 2.61
C GLY A 494 3.54 30.69 3.86
N LEU A 495 3.40 29.40 4.16
CA LEU A 495 4.14 28.75 5.24
C LEU A 495 5.66 28.79 5.00
N LEU A 496 6.13 28.47 3.79
CA LEU A 496 7.56 28.54 3.46
C LEU A 496 8.10 29.96 3.60
N ARG A 497 7.34 30.98 3.14
CA ARG A 497 7.71 32.40 3.29
C ARG A 497 7.87 32.78 4.77
N ARG A 498 6.90 32.43 5.61
CA ARG A 498 6.97 32.70 7.06
C ARG A 498 8.15 31.99 7.72
N LEU A 499 8.40 30.72 7.37
CA LEU A 499 9.55 29.98 7.92
C LEU A 499 10.88 30.63 7.53
N ARG A 500 11.00 31.12 6.29
CA ARG A 500 12.14 31.93 5.86
C ARG A 500 12.29 33.21 6.69
N ASP A 501 11.21 33.97 6.85
CA ASP A 501 11.25 35.29 7.51
C ASP A 501 11.54 35.17 9.02
N GLU A 502 10.92 34.20 9.70
CA GLU A 502 11.05 34.01 11.15
C GLU A 502 12.35 33.32 11.57
N ARG A 503 12.91 32.45 10.71
CA ARG A 503 14.08 31.60 11.07
C ARG A 503 15.35 31.97 10.32
N GLY A 504 15.30 32.87 9.34
CA GLY A 504 16.42 33.13 8.43
C GLY A 504 16.78 31.93 7.55
N LEU A 505 15.83 31.03 7.32
CA LEU A 505 16.01 29.79 6.56
C LEU A 505 16.37 30.09 5.10
N GLY A 506 17.46 29.53 4.59
CA GLY A 506 17.74 29.51 3.16
C GLY A 506 16.90 28.44 2.47
N VAL A 507 16.28 28.76 1.34
CA VAL A 507 15.41 27.82 0.62
C VAL A 507 15.85 27.66 -0.83
N LEU A 508 16.17 26.44 -1.23
CA LEU A 508 16.28 26.06 -2.64
C LEU A 508 14.96 25.42 -3.07
N LEU A 509 14.17 26.17 -3.83
CA LEU A 509 12.89 25.72 -4.36
C LEU A 509 13.07 25.13 -5.75
N VAL A 510 12.98 23.82 -5.88
CA VAL A 510 12.98 23.14 -7.18
C VAL A 510 11.54 23.05 -7.67
N THR A 511 11.26 23.61 -8.85
CA THR A 511 9.91 23.60 -9.42
C THR A 511 9.93 23.74 -10.94
N HIS A 512 8.85 23.35 -11.60
CA HIS A 512 8.62 23.67 -13.01
C HIS A 512 7.57 24.78 -13.18
N ASN A 513 6.95 25.25 -12.10
CA ASN A 513 5.88 26.26 -12.14
C ASN A 513 6.46 27.67 -11.94
N LEU A 514 6.47 28.46 -13.02
CA LEU A 514 6.95 29.84 -13.01
C LEU A 514 6.08 30.79 -12.18
N GLY A 515 4.78 30.54 -12.04
CA GLY A 515 3.89 31.32 -11.17
C GLY A 515 4.25 31.17 -9.68
N VAL A 516 4.69 29.98 -9.26
CA VAL A 516 5.20 29.76 -7.90
C VAL A 516 6.49 30.53 -7.67
N VAL A 517 7.37 30.57 -8.67
CA VAL A 517 8.64 31.29 -8.62
C VAL A 517 8.39 32.78 -8.52
N ALA A 518 7.47 33.31 -9.34
CA ALA A 518 7.04 34.71 -9.33
C ALA A 518 6.49 35.14 -7.97
N ASP A 519 5.76 34.25 -7.27
CA ASP A 519 5.19 34.56 -5.97
C ASP A 519 6.25 34.50 -4.84
N LEU A 520 7.10 33.47 -4.82
CA LEU A 520 7.88 33.13 -3.61
C LEU A 520 9.38 33.43 -3.69
N CYS A 521 10.01 33.34 -4.86
CA CYS A 521 11.47 33.36 -4.98
C CYS A 521 12.03 34.79 -5.11
N ASP A 522 13.16 35.05 -4.46
CA ASP A 522 13.90 36.31 -4.61
C ASP A 522 14.76 36.28 -5.89
N ARG A 523 15.37 35.12 -6.17
CA ARG A 523 16.19 34.85 -7.35
C ARG A 523 15.78 33.55 -8.02
N VAL A 524 16.07 33.45 -9.31
CA VAL A 524 15.79 32.25 -10.10
C VAL A 524 17.01 31.85 -10.93
N ALA A 525 17.26 30.55 -10.99
CA ALA A 525 18.19 29.89 -11.90
C ALA A 525 17.40 28.99 -12.84
N VAL A 526 17.45 29.27 -14.14
CA VAL A 526 16.79 28.47 -15.18
C VAL A 526 17.76 27.41 -15.68
N MET A 527 17.34 26.16 -15.62
CA MET A 527 18.12 24.98 -15.95
C MET A 527 17.54 24.27 -17.18
N ASN A 528 18.38 24.06 -18.19
CA ASN A 528 18.06 23.31 -19.40
C ASN A 528 19.16 22.30 -19.69
N ALA A 529 18.77 21.06 -20.00
CA ALA A 529 19.67 19.99 -20.42
C ALA A 529 20.96 19.89 -19.59
N GLY A 530 20.85 19.91 -18.25
CA GLY A 530 21.98 19.78 -17.33
C GLY A 530 22.77 21.06 -17.07
N ARG A 531 22.39 22.21 -17.63
CA ARG A 531 23.09 23.50 -17.51
C ARG A 531 22.19 24.58 -16.94
N ILE A 532 22.73 25.48 -16.13
CA ILE A 532 22.06 26.74 -15.80
C ILE A 532 22.28 27.69 -16.98
N VAL A 533 21.19 28.06 -17.66
CA VAL A 533 21.22 28.92 -18.86
C VAL A 533 20.99 30.39 -18.55
N GLU A 534 20.27 30.68 -17.46
CA GLU A 534 20.00 32.05 -17.03
C GLU A 534 19.87 32.12 -15.51
N THR A 535 20.35 33.21 -14.91
CA THR A 535 20.21 33.46 -13.47
C THR A 535 20.09 34.96 -13.23
N GLY A 536 19.21 35.35 -12.32
CA GLY A 536 18.98 36.76 -11.98
C GLY A 536 17.94 36.90 -10.87
N THR A 537 17.53 38.13 -10.58
CA THR A 537 16.34 38.34 -9.74
C THR A 537 15.11 37.79 -10.46
N THR A 538 14.11 37.36 -9.68
CA THR A 538 12.87 36.83 -10.25
C THR A 538 12.21 37.85 -11.19
N GLU A 539 12.20 39.13 -10.83
CA GLU A 539 11.67 40.21 -11.67
C GLU A 539 12.43 40.34 -13.00
N GLN A 540 13.76 40.26 -12.99
CA GLN A 540 14.59 40.38 -14.20
C GLN A 540 14.36 39.20 -15.15
N VAL A 541 14.41 37.97 -14.64
CA VAL A 541 14.35 36.76 -15.48
C VAL A 541 12.94 36.53 -16.00
N LEU A 542 11.89 36.80 -15.20
CA LEU A 542 10.52 36.63 -15.65
C LEU A 542 10.01 37.81 -16.48
N GLY A 543 10.45 39.04 -16.18
CA GLY A 543 10.00 40.26 -16.87
C GLY A 543 10.79 40.58 -18.15
N ALA A 544 12.09 40.29 -18.18
CA ALA A 544 12.97 40.59 -19.30
C ALA A 544 13.99 39.45 -19.58
N PRO A 545 13.52 38.23 -19.89
CA PRO A 545 14.39 37.06 -20.12
C PRO A 545 15.37 37.29 -21.27
N GLN A 546 16.64 37.00 -21.01
CA GLN A 546 17.72 37.13 -21.99
C GLN A 546 17.95 35.82 -22.76
N ASP A 547 17.85 34.67 -22.11
CA ASP A 547 18.12 33.39 -22.75
C ASP A 547 16.93 32.94 -23.64
N PRO A 548 17.19 32.42 -24.86
CA PRO A 548 16.14 31.92 -25.73
C PRO A 548 15.26 30.84 -25.11
N TYR A 549 15.84 29.93 -24.31
CA TYR A 549 15.10 28.88 -23.64
C TYR A 549 14.15 29.45 -22.58
N THR A 550 14.61 30.41 -21.78
CA THR A 550 13.76 31.09 -20.79
C THR A 550 12.57 31.78 -21.46
N ARG A 551 12.79 32.43 -22.61
CA ARG A 551 11.70 33.01 -23.42
C ARG A 551 10.70 31.97 -23.90
N THR A 552 11.19 30.81 -24.38
CA THR A 552 10.32 29.70 -24.79
C THR A 552 9.52 29.15 -23.61
N LEU A 553 10.15 28.98 -22.45
CA LEU A 553 9.52 28.47 -21.24
C LEU A 553 8.39 29.41 -20.76
N LEU A 554 8.65 30.72 -20.76
CA LEU A 554 7.63 31.74 -20.43
C LEU A 554 6.50 31.78 -21.45
N ALA A 555 6.81 31.73 -22.75
CA ALA A 555 5.82 31.71 -23.82
C ALA A 555 4.92 30.46 -23.81
N ALA A 556 5.37 29.38 -23.16
CA ALA A 556 4.58 28.16 -22.99
C ALA A 556 3.53 28.28 -21.86
N VAL A 557 3.60 29.30 -21.01
CA VAL A 557 2.61 29.57 -19.96
C VAL A 557 1.41 30.28 -20.58
N LEU A 558 0.22 29.68 -20.48
CA LEU A 558 -1.00 30.10 -21.17
C LEU A 558 -1.84 31.14 -20.39
N ASP A 559 -1.25 31.93 -19.49
CA ASP A 559 -2.02 32.82 -18.61
C ASP A 559 -2.83 33.90 -19.38
N ASP A 560 -2.39 34.28 -20.58
CA ASP A 560 -3.07 35.22 -21.48
C ASP A 560 -3.73 34.54 -22.70
N ALA A 561 -3.78 33.20 -22.74
CA ALA A 561 -4.40 32.50 -23.86
C ALA A 561 -5.94 32.65 -23.79
N PRO A 562 -6.61 33.00 -24.90
CA PRO A 562 -8.07 33.07 -24.91
C PRO A 562 -8.66 31.74 -24.49
N ALA A 563 -9.67 31.79 -23.60
CA ALA A 563 -10.37 30.60 -23.13
C ALA A 563 -10.78 29.73 -24.32
N ARG A 564 -10.53 28.42 -24.21
CA ARG A 564 -10.85 27.46 -25.27
C ARG A 564 -12.33 27.61 -25.63
N ALA A 565 -12.62 27.80 -26.92
CA ALA A 565 -13.99 27.92 -27.40
C ALA A 565 -14.83 26.72 -26.91
N PRO A 566 -16.13 26.93 -26.59
CA PRO A 566 -17.02 25.86 -26.16
C PRO A 566 -16.92 24.67 -27.12
N TRP A 567 -16.79 23.46 -26.56
CA TRP A 567 -16.73 22.26 -27.36
C TRP A 567 -18.01 22.15 -28.21
N GLN A 568 -17.85 22.19 -29.53
CA GLN A 568 -18.93 21.94 -30.46
C GLN A 568 -18.90 20.46 -30.85
N PRO A 569 -19.97 19.68 -30.54
CA PRO A 569 -20.10 18.33 -31.04
C PRO A 569 -20.02 18.36 -32.57
N ARG A 570 -19.17 17.51 -33.16
CA ARG A 570 -19.26 17.24 -34.60
C ARG A 570 -20.63 16.61 -34.86
N GLU A 571 -21.42 17.22 -35.75
CA GLU A 571 -22.66 16.61 -36.23
C GLU A 571 -22.36 15.18 -36.71
N ALA A 572 -23.13 14.21 -36.20
CA ALA A 572 -23.02 12.83 -36.62
C ALA A 572 -23.21 12.77 -38.13
N ARG A 573 -22.19 12.25 -38.85
CA ARG A 573 -22.36 11.92 -40.27
C ARG A 573 -23.52 10.93 -40.36
N THR A 574 -24.64 11.37 -40.92
CA THR A 574 -25.72 10.49 -41.35
C THR A 574 -25.13 9.53 -42.37
N VAL A 575 -24.87 8.30 -41.94
CA VAL A 575 -24.57 7.20 -42.85
C VAL A 575 -25.91 6.87 -43.52
N THR A 576 -26.10 7.36 -44.74
CA THR A 576 -27.19 6.91 -45.61
C THR A 576 -26.99 5.43 -45.90
N ALA A 577 -28.07 4.66 -45.70
CA ALA A 577 -28.14 3.20 -45.76
C ALA A 577 -27.76 2.60 -47.12
#